data_AF-A0A2S9G129-F1
#
_entry.id   AF-A0A2S9G129-F1
#
_cell.length_a   1.000
_cell.length_b   1.000
_cell.length_c   1.000
_cell.angle_alpha   90.00
_cell.angle_beta   90.00
_cell.angle_gamma   90.00
#
_symmetry.space_group_name_H-M   'P 1'
#
loop_
_entity.id
_entity.type
_entity.pdbx_description
1 polymer ?
#
loop_
_entity_poly.entity_id
_entity_poly.type
_entity_poly.pdbx_seq_one_letter_code
_entity_poly.pdbx_strand_id
1 'polypeptide(L)'
;PTIMAFGTEEQKKFFLPKIAAGELHFSIGYSEPGAGTDLASLRTTAVRDGDDYVINGQKMWTSLIAYADYVWLAARTNPDAKKHR
;
A
#
# COMPACT_ATOMS: atom_id res chain seq x y z
N PRO A 1 7.39 7.93 6.59
CA PRO A 1 8.80 7.55 6.29
C PRO A 1 9.03 7.13 4.83
N THR A 2 8.29 6.14 4.33
CA THR A 2 8.54 5.55 3.00
C THR A 2 8.36 6.54 1.86
N ILE A 3 7.28 7.34 1.87
CA ILE A 3 7.05 8.37 0.86
C ILE A 3 8.10 9.51 0.86
N MET A 4 8.72 9.79 2.01
CA MET A 4 9.86 10.73 2.07
C MET A 4 11.09 10.18 1.36
N ALA A 5 11.32 8.87 1.44
CA ALA A 5 12.48 8.21 0.84
C ALA A 5 12.28 7.86 -0.65
N PHE A 6 11.07 7.43 -1.03
CA PHE A 6 10.81 6.81 -2.34
C PHE A 6 9.72 7.51 -3.17
N GLY A 7 9.00 8.48 -2.60
CA GLY A 7 7.99 9.21 -3.35
C GLY A 7 8.61 10.08 -4.44
N THR A 8 7.86 10.35 -5.50
CA THR A 8 8.23 11.39 -6.46
C THR A 8 8.15 12.77 -5.81
N GLU A 9 8.73 13.79 -6.45
CA GLU A 9 8.64 15.16 -5.93
C GLU A 9 7.20 15.67 -5.90
N GLU A 10 6.36 15.29 -6.87
CA GLU A 10 4.94 15.64 -6.86
C GLU A 10 4.22 14.97 -5.67
N GLN A 11 4.47 13.68 -5.43
CA GLN A 11 3.90 12.95 -4.30
C GLN A 11 4.34 13.56 -2.97
N LYS A 12 5.63 13.85 -2.80
CA LYS A 12 6.14 14.47 -1.57
C LYS A 12 5.49 15.83 -1.30
N LYS A 13 5.40 16.69 -2.32
CA LYS A 13 4.78 18.03 -2.22
C LYS A 13 3.31 17.95 -1.85
N PHE A 14 2.59 16.94 -2.35
CA PHE A 14 1.17 16.77 -2.03
C PHE A 14 0.95 16.15 -0.65
N PHE A 15 1.57 15.01 -0.37
CA PHE A 15 1.23 14.19 0.80
C PHE A 15 1.92 14.65 2.10
N LEU A 16 3.20 15.02 2.07
CA LEU A 16 3.95 15.32 3.30
C LEU A 16 3.38 16.48 4.13
N PRO A 17 3.05 17.66 3.55
CA PRO A 17 2.49 18.75 4.35
C PRO A 17 1.12 18.39 4.93
N LYS A 18 0.29 17.63 4.19
CA LYS A 18 -1.04 17.21 4.65
C LYS A 18 -1.00 16.18 5.76
N ILE A 19 -0.08 15.22 5.67
CA ILE A 19 0.20 14.27 6.75
C ILE A 19 0.67 15.03 8.00
N ALA A 20 1.61 15.97 7.84
CA ALA A 20 2.15 16.74 8.96
C ALA A 20 1.09 17.64 9.64
N ALA A 21 0.15 18.17 8.87
CA ALA A 21 -0.97 18.97 9.37
C ALA A 21 -2.13 18.13 9.96
N GLY A 22 -2.11 16.80 9.79
CA GLY A 22 -3.22 15.93 10.19
C GLY A 22 -4.45 16.03 9.31
N GLU A 23 -4.34 16.64 8.12
CA GLU A 23 -5.42 16.77 7.14
C GLU A 23 -5.67 15.49 6.34
N LEU A 24 -4.74 14.53 6.40
CA LEU A 24 -4.77 13.31 5.60
C LEU A 24 -4.28 12.13 6.43
N HIS A 25 -5.10 11.09 6.51
CA HIS A 25 -4.80 9.85 7.22
C HIS A 25 -4.47 8.70 6.26
N PHE A 26 -3.34 8.03 6.53
CA PHE A 26 -2.99 6.76 5.90
C PHE A 26 -3.17 5.60 6.88
N SER A 27 -3.81 4.54 6.41
CA SER A 27 -3.77 3.23 7.05
C SER A 27 -2.85 2.27 6.29
N ILE A 28 -2.36 1.21 6.96
CA ILE A 28 -1.38 0.28 6.39
C ILE A 28 -2.08 -1.04 6.01
N GLY A 29 -2.22 -1.29 4.71
CA GLY A 29 -2.90 -2.47 4.16
C GLY A 29 -1.92 -3.59 3.83
N TYR A 30 -1.29 -4.19 4.85
CA TYR A 30 -0.28 -5.23 4.67
C TYR A 30 -0.86 -6.64 4.87
N SER A 31 -1.41 -6.88 6.06
CA SER A 31 -1.88 -8.20 6.48
C SER A 31 -3.07 -8.70 5.65
N GLU A 32 -3.08 -10.01 5.41
CA GLU A 32 -4.13 -10.77 4.73
C GLU A 32 -4.54 -11.95 5.61
N PRO A 33 -5.70 -12.59 5.38
CA PRO A 33 -6.13 -13.76 6.16
C PRO A 33 -5.09 -14.89 6.22
N GLY A 34 -4.24 -15.03 5.19
CA GLY A 34 -3.19 -16.04 5.11
C GLY A 34 -1.75 -15.49 5.17
N ALA A 35 -1.56 -14.18 5.36
CA ALA A 35 -0.24 -13.55 5.36
C ALA A 35 -0.16 -12.41 6.39
N GLY A 36 0.60 -12.61 7.46
CA GLY A 36 0.86 -11.60 8.49
C GLY A 36 2.36 -11.38 8.66
N THR A 37 3.01 -12.21 9.47
CA THR A 37 4.46 -12.17 9.69
C THR A 37 5.25 -12.49 8.42
N ASP A 38 4.84 -13.50 7.64
CA ASP A 38 5.39 -13.76 6.30
C ASP A 38 4.71 -12.84 5.27
N LEU A 39 5.10 -11.56 5.25
CA LEU A 39 4.54 -10.60 4.31
C LEU A 39 4.81 -10.99 2.85
N ALA A 40 5.91 -11.69 2.57
CA ALA A 40 6.22 -12.12 1.21
C ALA A 40 5.26 -13.19 0.68
N SER A 41 4.46 -13.84 1.54
CA SER A 41 3.38 -14.73 1.13
C SER A 41 2.07 -14.05 0.74
N LEU A 42 2.00 -12.71 0.81
CA LEU A 42 0.80 -11.97 0.41
C LEU A 42 0.40 -12.29 -1.04
N ARG A 43 -0.91 -12.32 -1.28
CA ARG A 43 -1.53 -12.72 -2.54
C ARG A 43 -2.29 -11.60 -3.23
N THR A 44 -2.55 -10.46 -2.56
CA THR A 44 -3.14 -9.29 -3.22
C THR A 44 -2.28 -8.91 -4.42
N THR A 45 -2.90 -8.77 -5.59
CA THR A 45 -2.23 -8.47 -6.86
C THR A 45 -2.45 -7.02 -7.26
N ALA A 46 -1.51 -6.47 -8.02
CA ALA A 46 -1.60 -5.21 -8.71
C ALA A 46 -1.19 -5.43 -10.17
N VAL A 47 -2.16 -5.57 -11.07
CA VAL A 47 -1.93 -5.82 -12.49
C VAL A 47 -2.00 -4.50 -13.25
N ARG A 48 -0.98 -4.18 -14.04
CA ARG A 48 -0.96 -2.95 -14.84
C ARG A 48 -2.02 -3.02 -15.94
N ASP A 49 -2.83 -1.98 -16.07
CA ASP A 49 -3.82 -1.78 -17.11
C ASP A 49 -3.68 -0.36 -17.67
N GLY A 50 -2.98 -0.22 -18.79
CA GLY A 50 -2.55 1.07 -19.33
C GLY A 50 -1.65 1.84 -18.35
N ASP A 51 -2.11 3.03 -17.97
CA ASP A 51 -1.43 3.93 -17.02
C ASP A 51 -1.76 3.62 -15.55
N ASP A 52 -2.75 2.74 -15.31
CA ASP A 52 -3.26 2.41 -13.98
C ASP A 52 -2.90 0.97 -13.55
N TYR A 53 -3.26 0.64 -12.31
CA TYR A 53 -3.18 -0.73 -11.77
C TYR A 53 -4.56 -1.19 -11.29
N VAL A 54 -4.94 -2.40 -11.70
CA VAL A 54 -6.09 -3.12 -11.16
C VAL A 54 -5.64 -3.93 -9.94
N ILE A 55 -6.22 -3.62 -8.78
CA ILE A 55 -5.92 -4.28 -7.51
C ILE A 55 -6.95 -5.37 -7.24
N ASN A 56 -6.50 -6.59 -6.92
CA ASN A 56 -7.39 -7.70 -6.53
C ASN A 56 -6.81 -8.48 -5.35
N GLY A 57 -7.54 -8.55 -4.24
CA GLY A 57 -7.17 -9.31 -3.04
C GLY A 57 -8.01 -8.94 -1.81
N GLN A 58 -7.63 -9.50 -0.67
CA GLN A 58 -8.28 -9.23 0.62
C GLN A 58 -7.23 -8.83 1.65
N LYS A 59 -7.39 -7.63 2.22
CA LYS A 59 -6.65 -7.17 3.39
C LYS A 59 -7.47 -7.32 4.66
N MET A 60 -6.79 -7.50 5.79
CA MET A 60 -7.43 -7.65 7.09
C MET A 60 -6.56 -7.00 8.18
N TRP A 61 -7.16 -6.73 9.34
CA TRP A 61 -6.46 -6.21 10.53
C TRP A 61 -5.78 -4.85 10.29
N THR A 62 -6.42 -4.00 9.47
CA THR A 62 -5.93 -2.65 9.18
C THR A 62 -6.48 -1.66 10.20
N SER A 63 -5.63 -1.26 11.15
CA SER A 63 -5.98 -0.29 12.19
C SER A 63 -6.44 1.04 11.58
N LEU A 64 -7.49 1.63 12.14
CA LEU A 64 -8.05 2.94 11.76
C LEU A 64 -8.55 3.06 10.31
N ILE A 65 -8.73 1.94 9.59
CA ILE A 65 -9.13 1.94 8.18
C ILE A 65 -10.43 2.71 7.90
N ALA A 66 -11.36 2.75 8.86
CA ALA A 66 -12.62 3.47 8.73
C ALA A 66 -12.46 5.00 8.63
N TYR A 67 -11.28 5.52 9.01
CA TYR A 67 -10.95 6.95 8.98
C TYR A 67 -9.88 7.28 7.93
N ALA A 68 -9.49 6.32 7.09
CA ALA A 68 -8.40 6.50 6.14
C ALA A 68 -8.85 7.15 4.85
N ASP A 69 -8.13 8.18 4.44
CA ASP A 69 -8.23 8.76 3.10
C ASP A 69 -7.47 7.90 2.08
N TYR A 70 -6.35 7.31 2.53
CA TYR A 70 -5.47 6.49 1.69
C TYR A 70 -4.98 5.24 2.41
N VAL A 71 -4.61 4.23 1.63
CA VAL A 71 -3.99 3.01 2.13
C VAL A 71 -2.58 2.87 1.57
N TRP A 72 -1.61 2.72 2.47
CA TRP A 72 -0.29 2.24 2.11
C TRP A 72 -0.37 0.72 1.89
N LEU A 73 -0.61 0.33 0.63
CA LEU A 73 -0.97 -1.03 0.24
C LEU A 73 0.26 -1.84 -0.21
N ALA A 74 0.41 -3.04 0.33
CA ALA A 74 1.34 -4.03 -0.20
C ALA A 74 0.60 -4.99 -1.15
N ALA A 75 1.06 -5.07 -2.40
CA ALA A 75 0.51 -5.95 -3.43
C ALA A 75 1.63 -6.51 -4.33
N ARG A 76 1.40 -7.68 -4.93
CA ARG A 76 2.28 -8.31 -5.90
C ARG A 76 2.01 -7.76 -7.29
N THR A 77 3.03 -7.17 -7.91
CA THR A 77 3.00 -6.74 -9.31
C THR A 77 3.41 -7.83 -10.29
N ASN A 78 4.08 -8.88 -9.79
CA ASN A 78 4.41 -10.09 -10.54
C ASN A 78 4.08 -11.33 -9.68
N PRO A 79 3.00 -12.07 -9.97
CA PRO A 79 2.62 -13.25 -9.20
C PRO A 79 3.60 -14.43 -9.39
N ASP A 80 4.31 -14.48 -10.52
CA ASP A 80 5.25 -15.55 -10.84
C ASP A 80 6.66 -15.30 -10.27
N ALA A 81 6.91 -14.11 -9.73
CA ALA A 81 8.17 -13.79 -9.08
C ALA A 81 8.34 -14.55 -7.76
N LYS A 82 9.58 -15.01 -7.52
CA LYS A 82 9.97 -15.64 -6.24
C LYS A 82 9.59 -14.73 -5.07
N LYS A 83 9.21 -15.34 -3.95
CA LYS A 83 8.99 -14.62 -2.68
C LYS A 83 10.23 -13.76 -2.33
N HIS A 84 9.98 -12.57 -1.78
CA HIS A 84 10.99 -11.55 -1.41
C HIS A 84 11.71 -10.85 -2.59
N ARG A 85 11.15 -10.89 -3.79
CA ARG A 85 11.58 -10.07 -4.92
C ARG A 85 10.52 -9.08 -5.36
#